data_AF-A0A9D8TPD8-F1
#
_entry.id   AF-A0A9D8TPD8-F1
#
_cell.length_a   1.000
_cell.length_b   1.000
_cell.length_c   1.000
_cell.angle_alpha   90.00
_cell.angle_beta   90.00
_cell.angle_gamma   90.00
#
_symmetry.space_group_name_H-M   'P 1'
#
loop_
_entity.id
_entity.type
_entity.pdbx_description
1 polymer ?
#
loop_
_entity_poly.entity_id
_entity_poly.type
_entity_poly.pdbx_seq_one_letter_code
_entity_poly.pdbx_strand_id
1 'polypeptide(L)'
;MAAIKKNLCHCGLTGRDYRSCCGLYHTGVKLTDKSPLEVLMTRYSAFCESNGEYLLKTWHPDFRPDTTAKKFSREIKNGGKWVKLKVYGVLVNPERTEAMIRYEVSYRDSTGIVRSMCVSEFVFEDGRWFYTDEAENTDMSTLPPELDSADTVRAELDMITGGSKQ
;
A
#
# COMPACT_ATOMS: atom_id res chain seq x y z
N MET A 1 19.47 21.20 -21.98
CA MET A 1 19.27 20.66 -20.61
C MET A 1 18.00 19.82 -20.62
N ALA A 2 18.11 18.50 -20.70
CA ALA A 2 16.94 17.62 -20.63
C ALA A 2 16.37 17.65 -19.21
N ALA A 3 15.08 17.96 -19.07
CA ALA A 3 14.40 17.87 -17.79
C ALA A 3 14.49 16.41 -17.31
N ILE A 4 15.12 16.19 -16.15
CA ILE A 4 15.08 14.90 -15.48
C ILE A 4 13.61 14.65 -15.13
N LYS A 5 12.96 13.71 -15.83
CA LYS A 5 11.66 13.18 -15.44
C LYS A 5 11.81 12.66 -14.01
N LYS A 6 11.30 13.42 -13.03
CA LYS A 6 11.18 12.94 -11.65
C LYS A 6 10.24 11.74 -11.69
N ASN A 7 10.80 10.53 -11.67
CA ASN A 7 10.05 9.30 -11.51
C ASN A 7 9.65 9.18 -10.03
N LEU A 8 8.72 10.05 -9.61
CA LEU A 8 8.13 9.99 -8.28
C LEU A 8 7.55 8.60 -8.04
N CYS A 9 7.62 8.15 -6.80
CA CYS A 9 7.08 6.87 -6.44
C CYS A 9 5.56 6.85 -6.67
N HIS A 10 5.06 5.75 -7.23
CA HIS A 10 3.63 5.57 -7.53
C HIS A 10 2.74 5.73 -6.30
N CYS A 11 3.22 5.34 -5.12
CA CYS A 11 2.47 5.52 -3.87
C CYS A 11 2.07 6.98 -3.60
N GLY A 12 2.85 7.96 -4.08
CA GLY A 12 2.59 9.38 -3.88
C GLY A 12 2.70 9.90 -2.43
N LEU A 13 2.93 9.04 -1.43
CA LEU A 13 2.84 9.41 -0.01
C LEU A 13 4.09 10.08 0.55
N THR A 14 5.29 9.71 0.08
CA THR A 14 6.55 10.20 0.67
C THR A 14 7.16 11.37 -0.09
N GLY A 15 6.64 11.70 -1.28
CA GLY A 15 7.23 12.69 -2.19
C GLY A 15 8.59 12.28 -2.79
N ARG A 16 9.09 11.08 -2.51
CA ARG A 16 10.38 10.56 -2.98
C ARG A 16 10.27 9.90 -4.36
N ASP A 17 11.40 9.73 -5.03
CA ASP A 17 11.45 8.92 -6.26
C ASP A 17 11.22 7.43 -5.97
N TYR A 18 10.80 6.68 -6.98
CA TYR A 18 10.49 5.25 -6.81
C TYR A 18 11.66 4.45 -6.22
N ARG A 19 12.90 4.69 -6.65
CA ARG A 19 14.07 3.91 -6.24
C ARG A 19 14.46 4.16 -4.78
N SER A 20 14.22 5.37 -4.26
CA SER A 20 14.45 5.73 -2.86
C SER A 20 13.21 5.54 -1.95
N CYS A 21 12.13 5.01 -2.51
CA CYS A 21 10.86 4.75 -1.83
C CYS A 21 10.48 3.26 -1.95
N CYS A 22 9.37 2.91 -2.60
CA CYS A 22 8.90 1.52 -2.70
C CYS A 22 9.86 0.59 -3.42
N GLY A 23 10.73 1.13 -4.30
CA GLY A 23 11.77 0.36 -4.97
C GLY A 23 12.72 -0.33 -4.01
N LEU A 24 13.00 0.24 -2.82
CA LEU A 24 13.83 -0.39 -1.80
C LEU A 24 13.21 -1.68 -1.25
N TYR A 25 11.89 -1.75 -1.16
CA TYR A 25 11.17 -2.93 -0.68
C TYR A 25 11.05 -3.97 -1.78
N HIS A 26 10.77 -3.53 -3.02
CA HIS A 26 10.66 -4.41 -4.18
C HIS A 26 11.98 -5.12 -4.53
N THR A 27 13.12 -4.48 -4.25
CA THR A 27 14.45 -5.09 -4.43
C THR A 27 14.95 -5.84 -3.18
N GLY A 28 14.17 -5.85 -2.10
CA GLY A 28 14.53 -6.54 -0.85
C GLY A 28 15.59 -5.82 0.00
N VAL A 29 15.92 -4.56 -0.28
CA VAL A 29 16.81 -3.72 0.53
C VAL A 29 16.16 -3.34 1.87
N LYS A 30 14.83 -3.22 1.90
CA LYS A 30 14.03 -2.99 3.11
C LYS A 30 12.93 -4.03 3.27
N LEU A 31 12.54 -4.26 4.52
CA LEU A 31 11.36 -5.03 4.91
C LEU A 31 10.26 -4.07 5.39
N THR A 32 9.02 -4.56 5.41
CA THR A 32 7.84 -3.84 5.91
C THR A 32 7.72 -4.03 7.43
N ASP A 33 8.72 -3.61 8.20
CA ASP A 33 8.84 -3.90 9.63
C ASP A 33 8.43 -2.74 10.55
N LYS A 34 8.22 -1.54 10.01
CA LYS A 34 7.96 -0.34 10.82
C LYS A 34 6.50 0.01 10.94
N SER A 35 5.74 -0.19 9.86
CA SER A 35 4.37 0.29 9.76
C SER A 35 3.55 -0.54 8.75
N PRO A 36 2.26 -0.81 9.02
CA PRO A 36 1.36 -1.42 8.03
C PRO A 36 1.23 -0.55 6.77
N LEU A 37 1.44 0.78 6.90
CA LEU A 37 1.41 1.70 5.76
C LEU A 37 2.53 1.40 4.75
N GLU A 38 3.65 0.79 5.17
CA GLU A 38 4.70 0.31 4.26
C GLU A 38 4.16 -0.76 3.31
N VAL A 39 3.32 -1.67 3.82
CA VAL A 39 2.71 -2.73 3.01
C VAL A 39 1.75 -2.10 2.00
N LEU A 40 0.84 -1.23 2.43
CA LEU A 40 -0.11 -0.59 1.52
C LEU A 40 0.59 0.20 0.40
N MET A 41 1.56 1.06 0.74
CA MET A 41 2.26 1.92 -0.23
C MET A 41 3.09 1.11 -1.24
N THR A 42 3.74 0.03 -0.77
CA THR A 42 4.57 -0.83 -1.62
C THR A 42 3.71 -1.72 -2.49
N ARG A 43 2.64 -2.32 -1.95
CA ARG A 43 1.68 -3.11 -2.74
C ARG A 43 1.04 -2.27 -3.85
N TYR A 44 0.55 -1.07 -3.55
CA TYR A 44 0.02 -0.17 -4.59
C TYR A 44 1.05 0.11 -5.69
N SER A 45 2.30 0.39 -5.31
CA SER A 45 3.37 0.63 -6.29
C SER A 45 3.73 -0.63 -7.08
N ALA A 46 3.63 -1.81 -6.47
CA ALA A 46 3.83 -3.09 -7.14
C ALA A 46 2.72 -3.39 -8.15
N PHE A 47 1.47 -3.01 -7.88
CA PHE A 47 0.39 -3.05 -8.86
C PHE A 47 0.68 -2.15 -10.06
N CYS A 48 1.14 -0.91 -9.84
CA CYS A 48 1.55 -0.01 -10.93
C CYS A 48 2.69 -0.58 -11.80
N GLU A 49 3.64 -1.28 -11.19
CA GLU A 49 4.78 -1.90 -11.87
C GLU A 49 4.49 -3.34 -12.36
N SER A 50 3.27 -3.86 -12.14
CA SER A 50 2.90 -5.26 -12.43
C SER A 50 3.85 -6.30 -11.78
N ASN A 51 4.36 -6.00 -10.58
CA ASN A 51 5.26 -6.86 -9.82
C ASN A 51 4.49 -7.87 -8.95
N GLY A 52 4.03 -8.95 -9.58
CA GLY A 52 3.27 -10.02 -8.94
C GLY A 52 4.08 -10.81 -7.91
N GLU A 53 5.41 -10.89 -8.06
CA GLU A 53 6.28 -11.57 -7.10
C GLU A 53 6.24 -10.87 -5.73
N TYR A 54 6.39 -9.53 -5.73
CA TYR A 54 6.29 -8.76 -4.50
C TYR A 54 4.90 -8.83 -3.86
N LEU A 55 3.85 -8.76 -4.68
CA LEU A 55 2.47 -8.83 -4.18
C LEU A 55 2.15 -10.17 -3.51
N LEU A 56 2.61 -11.29 -4.08
CA LEU A 56 2.42 -12.61 -3.47
C LEU A 56 3.30 -12.82 -2.23
N LYS A 57 4.46 -12.16 -2.14
CA LYS A 57 5.37 -12.23 -0.98
C LYS A 57 4.88 -11.44 0.23
N THR A 58 4.14 -10.36 -0.01
CA THR A 58 3.62 -9.45 1.04
C THR A 58 2.18 -9.73 1.44
N TRP A 59 1.59 -10.77 0.85
CA TRP A 59 0.32 -11.33 1.29
C TRP A 59 0.58 -12.31 2.44
N HIS A 60 -0.26 -12.27 3.47
CA HIS A 60 -0.31 -13.31 4.48
C HIS A 60 -0.58 -14.68 3.82
N PRO A 61 0.13 -15.76 4.20
CA PRO A 61 0.02 -17.06 3.53
C PRO A 61 -1.42 -17.60 3.43
N ASP A 62 -2.23 -17.38 4.46
CA ASP A 62 -3.59 -17.92 4.55
C ASP A 62 -4.60 -17.21 3.63
N PHE A 63 -4.30 -15.98 3.22
CA PHE A 63 -5.19 -15.17 2.37
C PHE A 63 -4.66 -15.05 0.94
N ARG A 64 -3.45 -15.56 0.68
CA ARG A 64 -2.78 -15.40 -0.60
C ARG A 64 -3.51 -16.19 -1.69
N PRO A 65 -3.82 -15.58 -2.86
CA PRO A 65 -4.45 -16.28 -3.96
C PRO A 65 -3.55 -17.39 -4.52
N ASP A 66 -4.16 -18.52 -4.89
CA ASP A 66 -3.46 -19.62 -5.55
C ASP A 66 -3.17 -19.29 -7.02
N THR A 67 -2.07 -18.57 -7.24
CA THR A 67 -1.61 -18.16 -8.57
C THR A 67 -0.10 -18.05 -8.61
N THR A 68 0.47 -18.17 -9.81
CA THR A 68 1.91 -17.94 -10.01
C THR A 68 2.19 -16.45 -10.15
N ALA A 69 3.35 -15.99 -9.68
CA ALA A 69 3.77 -14.59 -9.84
C ALA A 69 3.70 -14.13 -11.30
N LYS A 70 4.11 -15.00 -12.25
CA LYS A 70 4.05 -14.71 -13.69
C LYS A 70 2.63 -14.52 -14.21
N LYS A 71 1.70 -15.38 -13.79
CA LYS A 71 0.28 -15.27 -14.17
C LYS A 71 -0.31 -13.98 -13.59
N PHE A 72 -0.08 -13.74 -12.31
CA PHE A 72 -0.60 -12.57 -11.61
C PHE A 72 -0.05 -11.25 -12.18
N SER A 73 1.26 -11.17 -12.45
CA SER A 73 1.87 -10.04 -13.16
C SER A 73 1.22 -9.75 -14.51
N ARG A 74 0.87 -10.81 -15.26
CA ARG A 74 0.22 -10.65 -16.57
C ARG A 74 -1.21 -10.13 -16.43
N GLU A 75 -1.97 -10.64 -15.47
CA GLU A 75 -3.33 -10.19 -15.20
C GLU A 75 -3.35 -8.71 -14.82
N ILE A 76 -2.48 -8.29 -13.92
CA ILE A 76 -2.34 -6.87 -13.53
C ILE A 76 -1.97 -6.01 -14.74
N LYS A 77 -0.99 -6.45 -15.54
CA LYS A 77 -0.53 -5.71 -16.73
C LYS A 77 -1.63 -5.53 -17.78
N ASN A 78 -2.52 -6.50 -17.89
CA ASN A 78 -3.65 -6.48 -18.83
C ASN A 78 -4.87 -5.74 -18.27
N GLY A 79 -4.86 -5.38 -16.99
CA GLY A 79 -5.93 -4.64 -16.33
C GLY A 79 -5.90 -3.13 -16.58
N GLY A 80 -6.71 -2.42 -15.79
CA GLY A 80 -6.76 -0.95 -15.81
C GLY A 80 -5.47 -0.29 -15.31
N LYS A 81 -5.25 0.97 -15.66
CA LYS A 81 -4.08 1.73 -15.21
C LYS A 81 -4.35 2.40 -13.88
N TRP A 82 -3.63 2.01 -12.84
CA TRP A 82 -3.63 2.71 -11.55
C TRP A 82 -3.18 4.16 -11.70
N VAL A 83 -3.92 5.07 -11.07
CA VAL A 83 -3.76 6.53 -11.22
C VAL A 83 -3.29 7.18 -9.93
N LYS A 84 -3.97 6.89 -8.81
CA LYS A 84 -3.66 7.53 -7.53
C LYS A 84 -4.07 6.65 -6.35
N LEU A 85 -3.24 6.70 -5.29
CA LEU A 85 -3.56 6.26 -3.95
C LEU A 85 -3.79 7.49 -3.06
N LYS A 86 -4.84 7.45 -2.23
CA LYS A 86 -5.07 8.42 -1.16
C LYS A 86 -5.42 7.66 0.12
N VAL A 87 -4.66 7.88 1.19
CA VAL A 87 -4.92 7.25 2.49
C VAL A 87 -5.65 8.24 3.40
N TYR A 88 -6.69 7.77 4.08
CA TYR A 88 -7.55 8.58 4.94
C TYR A 88 -7.21 8.41 6.42
N GLY A 89 -6.86 7.20 6.84
CA GLY A 89 -6.49 6.93 8.22
C GLY A 89 -5.90 5.54 8.38
N VAL A 90 -5.08 5.39 9.42
CA VAL A 90 -4.47 4.13 9.84
C VAL A 90 -4.86 3.89 11.29
N LEU A 91 -5.39 2.70 11.59
CA LEU A 91 -5.70 2.26 12.94
C LEU A 91 -4.81 1.05 13.23
N VAL A 92 -3.91 1.18 14.20
CA VAL A 92 -3.06 0.08 14.67
C VAL A 92 -3.50 -0.26 16.09
N ASN A 93 -3.64 -1.55 16.41
CA ASN A 93 -3.96 -1.96 17.78
C ASN A 93 -2.80 -1.62 18.75
N PRO A 94 -3.06 -1.51 20.07
CA PRO A 94 -2.03 -1.17 21.05
C PRO A 94 -0.81 -2.09 21.05
N GLU A 95 -1.02 -3.38 20.78
CA GLU A 95 0.03 -4.41 20.71
C GLU A 95 0.87 -4.34 19.43
N ARG A 96 0.42 -3.56 18.45
CA ARG A 96 1.01 -3.44 17.10
C ARG A 96 1.15 -4.78 16.37
N THR A 97 0.17 -5.65 16.55
CA THR A 97 0.06 -6.94 15.88
C THR A 97 -0.96 -6.93 14.75
N GLU A 98 -1.91 -5.99 14.78
CA GLU A 98 -3.00 -5.88 13.81
C GLU A 98 -3.23 -4.41 13.45
N ALA A 99 -3.67 -4.18 12.22
CA ALA A 99 -4.02 -2.84 11.76
C ALA A 99 -5.08 -2.85 10.66
N MET A 100 -5.79 -1.74 10.57
CA MET A 100 -6.72 -1.41 9.49
C MET A 100 -6.28 -0.12 8.82
N ILE A 101 -6.44 -0.03 7.50
CA ILE A 101 -6.18 1.19 6.74
C ILE A 101 -7.35 1.48 5.82
N ARG A 102 -7.87 2.72 5.88
CA ARG A 102 -8.86 3.23 4.94
C ARG A 102 -8.18 4.08 3.88
N TYR A 103 -8.48 3.78 2.62
CA TYR A 103 -7.87 4.45 1.48
C TYR A 103 -8.79 4.45 0.26
N GLU A 104 -8.53 5.38 -0.66
CA GLU A 104 -9.14 5.39 -1.98
C GLU A 104 -8.06 5.09 -3.01
N VAL A 105 -8.39 4.20 -3.93
CA VAL A 105 -7.62 3.96 -5.15
C VAL A 105 -8.40 4.48 -6.34
N SER A 106 -7.68 5.16 -7.24
CA SER A 106 -8.19 5.55 -8.55
C SER A 106 -7.50 4.74 -9.62
N TYR A 107 -8.27 4.14 -10.53
CA TYR A 107 -7.75 3.46 -11.72
C TYR A 107 -8.51 3.92 -12.96
N ARG A 108 -7.89 3.76 -14.13
CA ARG A 108 -8.46 4.11 -15.42
C ARG A 108 -8.83 2.85 -16.19
N ASP A 109 -10.09 2.78 -16.60
CA ASP A 109 -10.62 1.76 -17.49
C ASP A 109 -11.03 2.37 -18.86
N SER A 110 -11.78 1.61 -19.66
CA SER A 110 -12.27 2.07 -20.97
C SER A 110 -13.31 3.19 -20.90
N THR A 111 -13.94 3.41 -19.74
CA THR A 111 -15.02 4.39 -19.53
C THR A 111 -14.54 5.67 -18.87
N GLY A 112 -13.44 5.63 -18.12
CA GLY A 112 -12.90 6.82 -17.46
C GLY A 112 -12.01 6.50 -16.28
N ILE A 113 -11.93 7.44 -15.34
CA ILE A 113 -11.29 7.22 -14.04
C ILE A 113 -12.37 6.74 -13.08
N VAL A 114 -12.19 5.53 -12.55
CA VAL A 114 -13.00 4.95 -11.48
C VAL A 114 -12.26 5.15 -10.16
N ARG A 115 -13.02 5.44 -9.10
CA ARG A 115 -12.53 5.53 -7.73
C ARG A 115 -13.21 4.49 -6.87
N SER A 116 -12.44 3.80 -6.05
CA SER A 116 -12.92 2.80 -5.11
C SER A 116 -12.43 3.16 -3.71
N MET A 117 -13.36 3.23 -2.76
CA MET A 117 -13.05 3.34 -1.35
C MET A 117 -12.85 1.94 -0.79
N CYS A 118 -11.72 1.74 -0.11
CA CYS A 118 -11.29 0.45 0.40
C CYS A 118 -10.93 0.58 1.89
N VAL A 119 -11.18 -0.49 2.62
CA VAL A 119 -10.62 -0.70 3.97
C VAL A 119 -9.94 -2.06 3.92
N SER A 120 -8.68 -2.11 4.32
CA SER A 120 -7.91 -3.36 4.32
C SER A 120 -7.29 -3.62 5.68
N GLU A 121 -7.09 -4.89 5.96
CA GLU A 121 -6.50 -5.40 7.20
C GLU A 121 -5.06 -5.86 6.99
N PHE A 122 -4.30 -5.77 8.07
CA PHE A 122 -2.88 -6.07 8.12
C PHE A 122 -2.53 -6.74 9.44
N VAL A 123 -1.59 -7.68 9.39
CA VAL A 123 -1.07 -8.38 10.57
C VAL A 123 0.45 -8.28 10.62
N PHE A 124 1.01 -8.22 11.82
CA PHE A 124 2.45 -8.21 12.04
C PHE A 124 2.91 -9.57 12.57
N GLU A 125 3.66 -10.28 11.75
CA GLU A 125 4.17 -11.62 12.06
C GLU A 125 5.60 -11.78 11.53
N ASP A 126 6.41 -12.59 12.20
CA ASP A 126 7.80 -12.84 11.81
C ASP A 126 8.63 -11.56 11.56
N GLY A 127 8.37 -10.52 12.35
CA GLY A 127 9.07 -9.25 12.28
C GLY A 127 8.68 -8.36 11.09
N ARG A 128 7.55 -8.61 10.42
CA ARG A 128 7.06 -7.78 9.31
C ARG A 128 5.54 -7.75 9.21
N TRP A 129 5.03 -6.67 8.64
CA TRP A 129 3.63 -6.51 8.29
C TRP A 129 3.30 -7.25 7.00
N PHE A 130 2.13 -7.89 7.00
CA PHE A 130 1.51 -8.55 5.86
C PHE A 130 0.13 -7.95 5.60
N TYR A 131 -0.29 -7.99 4.34
CA TYR A 131 -1.67 -7.76 3.95
C TYR A 131 -2.47 -9.05 4.10
N THR A 132 -3.63 -9.01 4.75
CA THR A 132 -4.55 -10.15 4.85
C THR A 132 -5.61 -10.06 3.78
N ASP A 133 -6.60 -9.19 3.94
CA ASP A 133 -7.72 -9.06 3.03
C ASP A 133 -8.32 -7.64 3.04
N GLU A 134 -9.32 -7.41 2.19
CA GLU A 134 -10.27 -6.34 2.40
C GLU A 134 -11.14 -6.65 3.61
N ALA A 135 -11.51 -5.60 4.36
CA ALA A 135 -12.37 -5.75 5.53
C ALA A 135 -13.82 -6.00 5.06
N GLU A 136 -14.08 -7.21 4.53
CA GLU A 136 -15.40 -7.63 4.08
C GLU A 136 -16.39 -7.50 5.25
N ASN A 137 -17.52 -6.83 5.01
CA ASN A 137 -18.58 -6.52 5.99
C ASN A 137 -18.35 -5.33 6.92
N THR A 138 -17.34 -4.49 6.66
CA THR A 138 -17.26 -3.23 7.41
C THR A 138 -18.29 -2.24 6.87
N ASP A 139 -19.33 -1.97 7.66
CA ASP A 139 -20.20 -0.83 7.40
C ASP A 139 -19.32 0.44 7.46
N MET A 140 -19.11 1.04 6.29
CA MET A 140 -18.27 2.23 6.14
C MET A 140 -18.78 3.41 6.98
N SER A 141 -20.06 3.38 7.41
CA SER A 141 -20.65 4.38 8.28
C SER A 141 -20.35 4.17 9.77
N THR A 142 -19.86 2.99 10.15
CA THR A 142 -19.52 2.64 11.55
C THR A 142 -18.00 2.47 11.76
N LEU A 143 -17.18 2.97 10.83
CA LEU A 143 -15.74 2.91 10.97
C LEU A 143 -15.27 3.77 12.15
N PRO A 144 -14.25 3.31 12.92
CA PRO A 144 -13.59 4.14 13.90
C PRO A 144 -13.10 5.47 13.29
N PRO A 145 -13.25 6.60 14.00
CA PRO A 145 -12.86 7.92 13.47
C PRO A 145 -11.36 8.02 13.14
N GLU A 146 -10.52 7.19 13.74
CA GLU A 146 -9.08 7.08 13.47
C GLU A 146 -8.79 6.68 12.01
N LEU A 147 -9.73 5.96 11.37
CA LEU A 147 -9.65 5.60 9.96
C LEU A 147 -10.06 6.75 9.02
N ASP A 148 -10.43 7.92 9.55
CA ASP A 148 -10.62 9.16 8.79
C ASP A 148 -9.79 10.32 9.38
N SER A 149 -8.60 10.00 9.88
CA SER A 149 -7.67 10.98 10.47
C SER A 149 -6.37 11.08 9.68
N ALA A 150 -6.12 12.25 9.10
CA ALA A 150 -4.83 12.55 8.46
C ALA A 150 -3.66 12.51 9.45
N ASP A 151 -3.91 12.69 10.75
CA ASP A 151 -2.87 12.67 11.78
C ASP A 151 -2.35 11.25 12.02
N THR A 152 -3.21 10.24 11.97
CA THR A 152 -2.77 8.84 12.07
C THR A 152 -1.91 8.45 10.86
N VAL A 153 -2.27 8.91 9.66
CA VAL A 153 -1.44 8.72 8.45
C VAL A 153 -0.08 9.40 8.58
N ARG A 154 -0.03 10.64 9.09
CA ARG A 154 1.23 11.36 9.32
C ARG A 154 2.14 10.65 10.32
N ALA A 155 1.59 10.18 11.43
CA ALA A 155 2.35 9.46 12.45
C ALA A 155 3.05 8.23 11.87
N GLU A 156 2.34 7.43 11.06
CA GLU A 156 2.90 6.26 10.39
C GLU A 156 3.96 6.66 9.33
N LEU A 157 3.71 7.72 8.56
CA LEU A 157 4.71 8.22 7.60
C LEU A 157 5.99 8.71 8.27
N ASP A 158 5.91 9.33 9.45
CA ASP A 158 7.06 9.78 10.21
C ASP A 158 7.91 8.58 10.67
N MET A 159 7.28 7.47 11.08
CA MET A 159 7.99 6.23 11.42
C MET A 159 8.73 5.63 10.21
N ILE A 160 8.10 5.63 9.03
CA ILE A 160 8.68 5.11 7.79
C ILE A 160 9.86 5.97 7.33
N THR A 161 9.67 7.29 7.34
CA THR A 161 10.62 8.25 6.77
C THR A 161 11.79 8.57 7.70
N GLY A 162 11.69 8.20 8.98
CA GLY A 162 12.74 8.35 9.97
C GLY A 162 12.72 9.70 10.68
N GLY A 163 11.52 10.24 10.97
CA GLY A 163 11.30 11.41 11.82
C GLY A 163 12.32 12.52 11.61
N SER A 164 12.28 13.17 10.44
CA SER A 164 13.02 14.42 10.26
C SER A 164 12.29 15.53 11.02
N LYS A 165 12.47 15.57 12.35
CA LYS A 165 12.34 16.84 13.07
C LYS A 165 13.43 17.75 12.51
N GLN A 166 13.03 18.73 11.70
CA GLN A 166 13.77 20.00 11.64
C GLN A 166 13.60 20.71 12.98
#